data_AF-A0A7C1HTL8-F1
#
_entry.id   AF-A0A7C1HTL8-F1
#
_cell.length_a   1.000
_cell.length_b   1.000
_cell.length_c   1.000
_cell.angle_alpha   90.00
_cell.angle_beta   90.00
_cell.angle_gamma   90.00
#
_symmetry.space_group_name_H-M   'P 1'
#
loop_
_entity.id
_entity.type
_entity.pdbx_description
1 polymer ?
#
loop_
_entity_poly.entity_id
_entity_poly.type
_entity_poly.pdbx_seq_one_letter_code
_entity_poly.pdbx_strand_id
1 'polypeptide(L)'
;MPNQPGALHRAAEIMKRYEGNISRIQYDRRIDPQTVFFEVRCPGPAYAAIEEELAAIGYLQTTLGNLSFLTFNVHLPHRPGALFEFLGYTTAANANIAFIDFDETGKHPDRVTVSLNLTESRVVDELLNRLKSHYPMEILEYDTTGERLDTTIFYIQLAQKLRTIIGCAEEAFLLSFLHDINHIVQELCRLGKDPLEVFDNILQTGTTLKNTTGEGFYCDVQRIDIDAATTLYCFQLPGGGNIFLFDGADEQVMVDTGYGIYHADVLRMFQAMGLGDGSRITRIIITHADADHCGAGGLYDAPACMHRGTQEIIREANRAYGSASQDSILEEVYTTMINLFSRFSPPVSVERFPPAGSQMRSIFPVLDRMSICDIDFEVLESLGGHLYGQVFLFSPGTGLMFTADSLFDFGSLTEARRRYNSHADFLITSVNVDSGRARQERKALAELAGATTSSIPGSGGRCIVCGGHGAVSVIKEDGFAPAAGCMRYTHASGLHQR
;
A
#
# COMPACT_ATOMS: atom_id res chain seq x y z
N MET A 1 12.06 25.66 -1.67
CA MET A 1 12.10 27.03 -1.10
C MET A 1 13.42 27.26 -0.36
N PRO A 2 13.98 28.49 -0.35
CA PRO A 2 15.22 28.76 0.37
C PRO A 2 15.00 28.73 1.89
N ASN A 3 15.93 28.13 2.62
CA ASN A 3 15.91 28.08 4.08
C ASN A 3 16.45 29.39 4.69
N GLN A 4 15.69 30.47 4.52
CA GLN A 4 16.04 31.81 5.00
C GLN A 4 14.86 32.55 5.61
N PRO A 5 15.08 33.48 6.57
CA PRO A 5 14.03 34.31 7.14
C PRO A 5 13.22 35.03 6.06
N GLY A 6 11.89 35.03 6.18
CA GLY A 6 10.98 35.70 5.25
C GLY A 6 10.59 34.88 4.00
N ALA A 7 11.19 33.71 3.75
CA ALA A 7 10.84 32.88 2.59
C ALA A 7 9.36 32.46 2.58
N LEU A 8 8.85 31.94 3.71
CA LEU A 8 7.42 31.60 3.87
C LEU A 8 6.50 32.82 3.73
N HIS A 9 6.93 33.96 4.27
CA HIS A 9 6.15 35.20 4.18
C HIS A 9 6.01 35.65 2.72
N ARG A 10 7.08 35.54 1.92
CA ARG A 10 7.04 35.86 0.50
C ARG A 10 6.08 34.94 -0.28
N ALA A 11 6.08 33.64 0.00
CA ALA A 11 5.13 32.71 -0.62
C ALA A 11 3.68 33.06 -0.27
N ALA A 12 3.40 33.34 1.02
CA ALA A 12 2.08 33.73 1.48
C ALA A 12 1.63 35.10 0.92
N GLU A 13 2.55 36.03 0.70
CA GLU A 13 2.28 37.33 0.06
C GLU A 13 1.79 37.16 -1.38
N ILE A 14 2.42 36.26 -2.15
CA ILE A 14 2.00 35.93 -3.51
C ILE A 14 0.59 35.36 -3.50
N MET A 15 0.34 34.34 -2.66
CA MET A 15 -0.98 33.70 -2.54
C MET A 15 -2.06 34.73 -2.15
N LYS A 16 -1.79 35.59 -1.18
CA LYS A 16 -2.70 36.66 -0.74
C LYS A 16 -3.03 37.64 -1.87
N ARG A 17 -2.05 38.01 -2.70
CA ARG A 17 -2.24 38.98 -3.78
C ARG A 17 -3.29 38.54 -4.80
N TYR A 18 -3.39 37.25 -5.05
CA TYR A 18 -4.38 36.66 -5.96
C TYR A 18 -5.61 36.11 -5.22
N GLU A 19 -5.88 36.60 -4.00
CA GLU A 19 -7.02 36.17 -3.16
C GLU A 19 -7.03 34.66 -2.86
N GLY A 20 -5.85 34.03 -2.85
CA GLY A 20 -5.70 32.63 -2.49
C GLY A 20 -5.75 32.41 -0.98
N ASN A 21 -6.61 31.49 -0.55
CA ASN A 21 -6.72 31.06 0.84
C ASN A 21 -5.90 29.78 1.07
N ILE A 22 -4.94 29.83 1.99
CA ILE A 22 -4.15 28.66 2.39
C ILE A 22 -5.02 27.78 3.30
N SER A 23 -5.41 26.59 2.84
CA SER A 23 -6.18 25.62 3.63
C SER A 23 -5.31 24.66 4.41
N ARG A 24 -4.08 24.39 3.94
CA ARG A 24 -3.10 23.55 4.62
C ARG A 24 -1.70 24.08 4.36
N ILE A 25 -0.84 23.97 5.37
CA ILE A 25 0.60 24.14 5.24
C ILE A 25 1.30 23.07 6.08
N GLN A 26 2.38 22.52 5.56
CA GLN A 26 3.29 21.67 6.33
C GLN A 26 4.74 22.03 5.97
N TYR A 27 5.52 22.28 7.01
CA TYR A 27 6.97 22.42 6.96
C TYR A 27 7.54 21.85 8.25
N ASP A 28 8.47 20.90 8.12
CA ASP A 28 9.24 20.40 9.24
C ASP A 28 10.70 20.31 8.83
N ARG A 29 11.51 21.22 9.37
CA ARG A 29 12.95 21.30 9.12
C ARG A 29 13.68 20.00 9.48
N ARG A 30 13.13 19.18 10.38
CA ARG A 30 13.71 17.88 10.78
C ARG A 30 13.54 16.82 9.69
N ILE A 31 12.54 16.98 8.82
CA ILE A 31 12.27 16.08 7.70
C ILE A 31 13.00 16.58 6.47
N ASP A 32 12.70 17.80 6.04
CA ASP A 32 13.30 18.43 4.87
C ASP A 32 13.34 19.97 5.09
N PRO A 33 14.53 20.58 5.15
CA PRO A 33 14.69 22.01 5.40
C PRO A 33 14.39 22.90 4.19
N GLN A 34 14.16 22.34 3.00
CA GLN A 34 13.96 23.07 1.74
C GLN A 34 12.58 22.88 1.12
N THR A 35 11.84 21.86 1.54
CA THR A 35 10.51 21.53 1.01
C THR A 35 9.39 21.99 1.93
N VAL A 36 8.38 22.65 1.35
CA VAL A 36 7.18 23.11 2.06
C VAL A 36 5.97 22.74 1.22
N PHE A 37 4.95 22.14 1.85
CA PHE A 37 3.69 21.81 1.21
C PHE A 37 2.65 22.87 1.52
N PHE A 38 1.95 23.36 0.49
CA PHE A 38 0.84 24.30 0.60
C PHE A 38 -0.37 23.74 -0.13
N GLU A 39 -1.55 23.84 0.49
CA GLU A 39 -2.83 23.72 -0.19
C GLU A 39 -3.49 25.08 -0.25
N VAL A 40 -3.83 25.52 -1.45
CA VAL A 40 -4.39 26.85 -1.70
C VAL A 40 -5.72 26.70 -2.43
N ARG A 41 -6.76 27.33 -1.89
CA ARG A 41 -8.07 27.45 -2.52
C ARG A 41 -8.21 28.83 -3.14
N CYS A 42 -8.42 28.88 -4.45
CA CYS A 42 -8.66 30.11 -5.21
C CYS A 42 -9.39 29.81 -6.53
N PRO A 43 -9.95 30.83 -7.22
CA PRO A 43 -10.48 30.67 -8.58
C PRO A 43 -9.39 30.24 -9.58
N GLY A 44 -9.75 29.47 -10.61
CA GLY A 44 -8.78 28.90 -11.57
C GLY A 44 -7.75 29.89 -12.18
N PRO A 45 -8.17 31.08 -12.66
CA PRO A 45 -7.22 32.07 -13.18
C PRO A 45 -6.23 32.60 -12.13
N ALA A 46 -6.64 32.66 -10.87
CA ALA A 46 -5.77 33.05 -9.77
C ALA A 46 -4.76 31.96 -9.43
N TYR A 47 -5.14 30.69 -9.52
CA TYR A 47 -4.24 29.56 -9.28
C TYR A 47 -3.06 29.57 -10.25
N ALA A 48 -3.33 29.70 -11.55
CA ALA A 48 -2.28 29.77 -12.58
C ALA A 48 -1.33 30.96 -12.37
N ALA A 49 -1.85 32.12 -11.95
CA ALA A 49 -1.03 33.30 -11.66
C ALA A 49 -0.15 33.10 -10.40
N ILE A 50 -0.66 32.39 -9.39
CA ILE A 50 0.12 32.01 -8.20
C ILE A 50 1.26 31.06 -8.60
N GLU A 51 0.98 30.03 -9.40
CA GLU A 51 1.99 29.08 -9.89
C GLU A 51 3.08 29.78 -10.71
N GLU A 52 2.70 30.66 -11.65
CA GLU A 52 3.64 31.41 -12.48
C GLU A 52 4.56 32.29 -11.63
N GLU A 53 4.03 33.03 -10.66
CA GLU A 53 4.84 33.91 -9.82
C GLU A 53 5.74 33.12 -8.85
N LEU A 54 5.24 32.01 -8.29
CA LEU A 54 6.07 31.12 -7.46
C LEU A 54 7.19 30.46 -8.27
N ALA A 55 6.92 30.04 -9.51
CA ALA A 55 7.92 29.50 -10.42
C ALA A 55 8.97 30.56 -10.81
N ALA A 56 8.54 31.79 -11.10
CA ALA A 56 9.43 32.89 -11.48
C ALA A 56 10.46 33.24 -10.39
N ILE A 57 10.12 33.02 -9.12
CA ILE A 57 11.05 33.22 -7.99
C ILE A 57 11.75 31.93 -7.53
N GLY A 58 11.56 30.81 -8.24
CA GLY A 58 12.18 29.51 -7.93
C GLY A 58 11.61 28.81 -6.69
N TYR A 59 10.38 29.14 -6.29
CA TYR A 59 9.72 28.56 -5.11
C TYR A 59 8.82 27.38 -5.46
N LEU A 60 8.35 27.29 -6.72
CA LEU A 60 7.56 26.17 -7.21
C LEU A 60 8.49 25.05 -7.70
N GLN A 61 8.35 23.86 -7.13
CA GLN A 61 9.02 22.66 -7.61
C GLN A 61 8.14 21.96 -8.63
N THR A 62 8.57 21.97 -9.90
CA THR A 62 7.86 21.29 -11.00
C THR A 62 8.54 19.99 -11.42
N THR A 63 9.77 19.75 -10.95
CA THR A 63 10.54 18.54 -11.24
C THR A 63 11.24 17.98 -10.00
N LEU A 64 11.41 16.67 -9.99
CA LEU A 64 12.19 15.88 -9.04
C LEU A 64 13.42 15.38 -9.80
N GLY A 65 14.40 16.27 -9.97
CA GLY A 65 15.65 15.94 -10.64
C GLY A 65 16.35 14.74 -9.99
N ASN A 66 17.01 13.91 -10.79
CA ASN A 66 17.85 12.84 -10.25
C ASN A 66 19.09 13.48 -9.60
N LEU A 67 19.19 13.33 -8.28
CA LEU A 67 20.36 13.73 -7.52
C LEU A 67 21.34 12.56 -7.42
N SER A 68 22.61 12.84 -7.69
CA SER A 68 23.71 11.92 -7.45
C SER A 68 24.48 12.36 -6.20
N PHE A 69 24.89 11.39 -5.40
CA PHE A 69 25.73 11.57 -4.24
C PHE A 69 27.16 11.13 -4.57
N LEU A 70 28.13 11.97 -4.25
CA LEU A 70 29.55 11.68 -4.53
C LEU A 70 30.37 11.97 -3.28
N THR A 71 31.10 10.97 -2.79
CA THR A 71 32.07 11.13 -1.69
C THR A 71 33.47 10.79 -2.16
N PHE A 72 34.43 11.66 -1.86
CA PHE A 72 35.81 11.49 -2.29
C PHE A 72 36.80 12.15 -1.32
N ASN A 73 38.03 11.63 -1.35
CA ASN A 73 39.20 12.30 -0.78
C ASN A 73 39.84 13.18 -1.86
N VAL A 74 40.19 14.41 -1.50
CA VAL A 74 40.99 15.32 -2.34
C VAL A 74 42.21 15.81 -1.57
N HIS A 75 43.38 15.78 -2.22
CA HIS A 75 44.61 16.27 -1.64
C HIS A 75 44.80 17.74 -1.99
N LEU A 76 44.55 18.63 -1.03
CA LEU A 76 44.71 20.07 -1.22
C LEU A 76 46.12 20.52 -0.79
N PRO A 77 46.76 21.46 -1.51
CA PRO A 77 48.04 22.00 -1.08
C PRO A 77 47.86 22.75 0.24
N HIS A 78 48.73 22.50 1.21
CA HIS A 78 48.71 23.19 2.50
C HIS A 78 49.27 24.62 2.37
N ARG A 79 48.45 25.51 1.81
CA ARG A 79 48.75 26.93 1.62
C ARG A 79 47.51 27.80 1.84
N PRO A 80 47.68 29.10 2.17
CA PRO A 80 46.57 30.03 2.24
C PRO A 80 45.70 30.00 0.96
N GLY A 81 44.38 29.93 1.13
CA GLY A 81 43.40 29.98 0.03
C GLY A 81 43.12 28.66 -0.69
N ALA A 82 43.79 27.55 -0.37
CA ALA A 82 43.60 26.28 -1.08
C ALA A 82 42.16 25.75 -1.01
N LEU A 83 41.52 25.81 0.17
CA LEU A 83 40.11 25.44 0.32
C LEU A 83 39.19 26.40 -0.46
N PHE A 84 39.48 27.70 -0.48
CA PHE A 84 38.68 28.68 -1.23
C PHE A 84 38.68 28.38 -2.74
N GLU A 85 39.85 28.07 -3.30
CA GLU A 85 39.97 27.66 -4.71
C GLU A 85 39.18 26.38 -5.00
N PHE A 86 39.28 25.37 -4.12
CA PHE A 86 38.52 24.13 -4.22
C PHE A 86 37.00 24.40 -4.22
N LEU A 87 36.50 25.17 -3.25
CA LEU A 87 35.09 25.54 -3.11
C LEU A 87 34.58 26.36 -4.30
N GLY A 88 35.46 27.07 -5.00
CA GLY A 88 35.12 27.75 -6.26
C GLY A 88 34.66 26.78 -7.35
N TYR A 89 35.28 25.59 -7.46
CA TYR A 89 34.88 24.58 -8.44
C TYR A 89 33.51 23.96 -8.09
N THR A 90 33.27 23.64 -6.83
CA THR A 90 31.98 23.06 -6.39
C THR A 90 30.84 24.08 -6.53
N THR A 91 31.09 25.35 -6.16
CA THR A 91 30.12 26.44 -6.31
C THR A 91 29.78 26.68 -7.78
N ALA A 92 30.78 26.70 -8.68
CA ALA A 92 30.56 26.91 -10.11
C ALA A 92 29.76 25.77 -10.77
N ALA A 93 29.84 24.56 -10.22
CA ALA A 93 29.04 23.41 -10.65
C ALA A 93 27.66 23.34 -9.98
N ASN A 94 27.30 24.32 -9.15
CA ASN A 94 26.08 24.30 -8.34
C ASN A 94 25.97 23.03 -7.47
N ALA A 95 27.10 22.50 -7.01
CA ALA A 95 27.19 21.32 -6.17
C ALA A 95 26.96 21.70 -4.71
N ASN A 96 25.97 21.09 -4.06
CA ASN A 96 25.75 21.32 -2.64
C ASN A 96 26.67 20.41 -1.81
N ILE A 97 27.42 20.98 -0.87
CA ILE A 97 28.31 20.21 0.01
C ILE A 97 27.49 19.65 1.16
N ALA A 98 27.36 18.32 1.20
CA ALA A 98 26.70 17.60 2.28
C ALA A 98 27.63 17.39 3.49
N PHE A 99 28.92 17.19 3.22
CA PHE A 99 29.93 16.96 4.25
C PHE A 99 31.31 17.44 3.78
N ILE A 100 32.08 18.01 4.71
CA ILE A 100 33.50 18.33 4.50
C ILE A 100 34.26 18.19 5.81
N ASP A 101 35.38 17.49 5.77
CA ASP A 101 36.25 17.26 6.93
C ASP A 101 37.73 17.35 6.55
N PHE A 102 38.49 18.05 7.40
CA PHE A 102 39.92 18.25 7.28
C PHE A 102 40.52 18.55 8.64
N ASP A 103 41.62 17.88 8.99
CA ASP A 103 42.39 18.13 10.19
C ASP A 103 43.88 18.05 9.88
N GLU A 104 44.59 19.16 9.99
CA GLU A 104 46.05 19.24 9.77
C GLU A 104 46.86 18.44 10.80
N THR A 105 46.28 18.19 11.97
CA THR A 105 46.90 17.39 13.04
C THR A 105 46.52 15.91 12.95
N GLY A 106 45.65 15.56 12.02
CA GLY A 106 45.13 14.23 11.81
C GLY A 106 46.11 13.28 11.12
N LYS A 107 45.65 12.05 10.86
CA LYS A 107 46.46 11.00 10.20
C LYS A 107 46.86 11.34 8.76
N HIS A 108 46.16 12.27 8.11
CA HIS A 108 46.38 12.66 6.71
C HIS A 108 46.28 14.20 6.59
N PRO A 109 47.37 14.93 6.82
CA PRO A 109 47.37 16.39 7.02
C PRO A 109 47.13 17.22 5.74
N ASP A 110 47.06 16.56 4.59
CA ASP A 110 46.83 17.13 3.26
C ASP A 110 45.51 16.65 2.62
N ARG A 111 44.76 15.78 3.31
CA ARG A 111 43.58 15.12 2.76
C ARG A 111 42.29 15.73 3.29
N VAL A 112 41.47 16.25 2.38
CA VAL A 112 40.11 16.70 2.67
C VAL A 112 39.14 15.62 2.21
N THR A 113 38.21 15.23 3.09
CA THR A 113 37.10 14.34 2.75
C THR A 113 35.89 15.19 2.42
N VAL A 114 35.26 14.99 1.26
CA VAL A 114 34.12 15.80 0.80
C VAL A 114 33.01 14.89 0.29
N SER A 115 31.77 15.23 0.64
CA SER A 115 30.55 14.65 0.06
C SER A 115 29.70 15.74 -0.60
N LEU A 116 29.25 15.49 -1.82
CA LEU A 116 28.49 16.42 -2.65
C LEU A 116 27.15 15.81 -3.08
N ASN A 117 26.09 16.63 -3.06
CA ASN A 117 24.83 16.39 -3.75
C ASN A 117 24.87 17.14 -5.09
N LEU A 118 24.72 16.42 -6.20
CA LEU A 118 24.85 16.93 -7.55
C LEU A 118 23.56 16.71 -8.34
N THR A 119 23.12 17.73 -9.07
CA THR A 119 22.01 17.63 -10.02
C THR A 119 22.58 17.18 -11.37
N GLU A 120 22.07 16.06 -11.91
CA GLU A 120 22.40 15.52 -13.24
C GLU A 120 23.83 14.93 -13.44
N SER A 121 23.90 13.74 -14.05
CA SER A 121 25.15 12.98 -14.28
C SER A 121 26.20 13.75 -15.12
N ARG A 122 25.79 14.58 -16.08
CA ARG A 122 26.72 15.33 -16.94
C ARG A 122 27.53 16.38 -16.17
N VAL A 123 26.91 17.02 -15.17
CA VAL A 123 27.56 18.00 -14.29
C VAL A 123 28.56 17.31 -13.36
N VAL A 124 28.26 16.07 -12.95
CA VAL A 124 29.18 15.25 -12.14
C VAL A 124 30.47 14.96 -12.89
N ASP A 125 30.38 14.47 -14.12
CA ASP A 125 31.55 14.12 -14.93
C ASP A 125 32.41 15.34 -15.24
N GLU A 126 31.79 16.48 -15.57
CA GLU A 126 32.49 17.75 -15.81
C GLU A 126 33.21 18.26 -14.55
N LEU A 127 32.55 18.21 -13.37
CA LEU A 127 33.15 18.59 -12.10
C LEU A 127 34.31 17.67 -11.71
N LEU A 128 34.11 16.35 -11.79
CA LEU A 128 35.13 15.35 -11.48
C LEU A 128 36.36 15.49 -12.38
N ASN A 129 36.16 15.69 -13.68
CA ASN A 129 37.26 15.87 -14.63
C ASN A 129 38.07 17.13 -14.31
N ARG A 130 37.39 18.25 -13.99
CA ARG A 130 38.07 19.49 -13.59
C ARG A 130 38.85 19.32 -12.28
N LEU A 131 38.24 18.69 -11.28
CA LEU A 131 38.92 18.47 -10.00
C LEU A 131 40.13 17.53 -10.15
N LYS A 132 40.00 16.43 -10.91
CA LYS A 132 41.10 15.49 -11.19
C LYS A 132 42.26 16.14 -11.94
N SER A 133 42.01 17.15 -12.78
CA SER A 133 43.08 17.87 -13.48
C SER A 133 43.88 18.81 -12.57
N HIS A 134 43.35 19.18 -11.41
CA HIS A 134 43.98 20.14 -10.49
C HIS A 134 44.46 19.52 -9.18
N TYR A 135 43.83 18.43 -8.72
CA TYR A 135 44.13 17.80 -7.44
C TYR A 135 44.20 16.28 -7.57
N PRO A 136 45.13 15.62 -6.86
CA PRO A 136 45.06 14.18 -6.63
C PRO A 136 43.77 13.85 -5.87
N MET A 137 43.01 12.87 -6.36
CA MET A 137 41.74 12.48 -5.77
C MET A 137 41.55 10.98 -5.77
N GLU A 138 40.82 10.50 -4.76
CA GLU A 138 40.36 9.14 -4.61
C GLU A 138 38.85 9.17 -4.40
N ILE A 139 38.09 8.61 -5.35
CA ILE A 139 36.64 8.47 -5.19
C ILE A 139 36.41 7.36 -4.17
N LEU A 140 35.78 7.70 -3.05
CA LEU A 140 35.38 6.74 -2.03
C LEU A 140 34.05 6.11 -2.42
N GLU A 141 33.16 6.92 -3.00
CA GLU A 141 31.81 6.52 -3.26
C GLU A 141 31.14 7.37 -4.35
N TYR A 142 30.36 6.72 -5.20
CA TYR A 142 29.51 7.38 -6.17
C TYR A 142 28.17 6.65 -6.27
N ASP A 143 27.12 7.32 -5.81
CA ASP A 143 25.75 6.82 -5.81
C ASP A 143 24.89 7.66 -6.76
N THR A 144 24.38 7.01 -7.81
CA THR A 144 23.48 7.61 -8.81
C THR A 144 22.01 7.25 -8.57
N THR A 145 21.73 6.40 -7.58
CA THR A 145 20.38 5.99 -7.18
C THR A 145 19.77 6.94 -6.15
N GLY A 146 20.62 7.69 -5.43
CA GLY A 146 20.23 8.71 -4.45
C GLY A 146 19.90 8.13 -3.07
N GLU A 147 20.20 6.86 -2.83
CA GLU A 147 19.99 6.18 -1.55
C GLU A 147 20.77 6.81 -0.39
N ARG A 148 21.88 7.49 -0.67
CA ARG A 148 22.82 8.03 0.34
C ARG A 148 22.87 9.55 0.46
N LEU A 149 21.90 10.23 -0.13
CA LEU A 149 21.72 11.68 0.02
C LEU A 149 21.41 12.07 1.49
N ASP A 150 21.78 13.29 1.89
CA ASP A 150 21.52 13.81 3.24
C ASP A 150 20.03 14.24 3.42
N THR A 151 19.56 14.39 4.67
CA THR A 151 18.19 14.81 5.01
C THR A 151 17.80 16.19 4.49
N THR A 152 18.73 16.98 3.93
CA THR A 152 18.43 18.25 3.24
C THR A 152 17.58 18.11 1.97
N ILE A 153 17.44 16.88 1.44
CA ILE A 153 16.74 16.56 0.18
C ILE A 153 15.87 15.30 0.32
N PHE A 154 15.32 15.08 1.52
CA PHE A 154 14.57 13.88 1.89
C PHE A 154 13.42 13.54 0.92
N TYR A 155 12.59 14.51 0.51
CA TYR A 155 11.44 14.21 -0.36
C TYR A 155 11.86 13.74 -1.76
N ILE A 156 13.06 14.13 -2.22
CA ILE A 156 13.63 13.63 -3.47
C ILE A 156 14.02 12.16 -3.34
N GLN A 157 14.69 11.79 -2.24
CA GLN A 157 15.01 10.38 -1.94
C GLN A 157 13.75 9.53 -1.83
N LEU A 158 12.73 10.05 -1.14
CA LEU A 158 11.46 9.37 -1.01
C LEU A 158 10.82 9.14 -2.38
N ALA A 159 10.79 10.16 -3.24
CA ALA A 159 10.32 10.02 -4.62
C ALA A 159 11.09 8.95 -5.42
N GLN A 160 12.41 8.90 -5.29
CA GLN A 160 13.23 7.88 -5.96
C GLN A 160 12.88 6.47 -5.49
N LYS A 161 12.73 6.27 -4.17
CA LYS A 161 12.30 4.98 -3.60
C LYS A 161 10.90 4.60 -4.09
N LEU A 162 9.97 5.55 -4.11
CA LEU A 162 8.60 5.32 -4.61
C LEU A 162 8.57 4.95 -6.11
N ARG A 163 9.40 5.58 -6.96
CA ARG A 163 9.54 5.20 -8.38
C ARG A 163 9.93 3.74 -8.55
N THR A 164 10.72 3.18 -7.64
CA THR A 164 11.04 1.74 -7.71
C THR A 164 9.82 0.86 -7.47
N ILE A 165 8.82 1.33 -6.71
CA ILE A 165 7.60 0.59 -6.37
C ILE A 165 6.55 0.74 -7.47
N ILE A 166 6.25 1.99 -7.85
CA ILE A 166 5.13 2.31 -8.75
C ILE A 166 5.51 2.32 -10.24
N GLY A 167 6.82 2.29 -10.55
CA GLY A 167 7.34 2.32 -11.91
C GLY A 167 7.50 3.74 -12.47
N CYS A 168 7.49 3.86 -13.80
CA CYS A 168 7.64 5.13 -14.52
C CYS A 168 6.39 5.99 -14.43
N ALA A 169 6.12 6.55 -13.25
CA ALA A 169 5.08 7.56 -13.06
C ALA A 169 5.50 8.90 -13.66
N GLU A 170 4.53 9.64 -14.20
CA GLU A 170 4.72 11.05 -14.59
C GLU A 170 5.09 11.90 -13.37
N GLU A 171 5.86 12.95 -13.61
CA GLU A 171 6.44 13.77 -12.54
C GLU A 171 5.37 14.54 -11.75
N ALA A 172 4.33 15.04 -12.44
CA ALA A 172 3.18 15.68 -11.82
C ALA A 172 2.42 14.73 -10.88
N PHE A 173 2.24 13.48 -11.30
CA PHE A 173 1.62 12.44 -10.46
C PHE A 173 2.47 12.18 -9.21
N LEU A 174 3.78 12.00 -9.36
CA LEU A 174 4.67 11.72 -8.23
C LEU A 174 4.69 12.88 -7.22
N LEU A 175 4.67 14.12 -7.69
CA LEU A 175 4.56 15.30 -6.82
C LEU A 175 3.22 15.33 -6.07
N SER A 176 2.11 15.04 -6.74
CA SER A 176 0.79 14.91 -6.09
C SER A 176 0.81 13.81 -5.04
N PHE A 177 1.40 12.66 -5.35
CA PHE A 177 1.45 11.55 -4.41
C PHE A 177 2.34 11.83 -3.20
N LEU A 178 3.47 12.53 -3.38
CA LEU A 178 4.28 13.02 -2.25
C LEU A 178 3.49 13.99 -1.37
N HIS A 179 2.63 14.82 -1.96
CA HIS A 179 1.75 15.71 -1.21
C HIS A 179 0.75 14.94 -0.36
N ASP A 180 0.15 13.88 -0.89
CA ASP A 180 -0.79 13.02 -0.16
C ASP A 180 -0.08 12.29 0.99
N ILE A 181 1.10 11.72 0.73
CA ILE A 181 1.95 11.10 1.76
C ILE A 181 2.28 12.10 2.87
N ASN A 182 2.65 13.34 2.50
CA ASN A 182 2.93 14.40 3.47
C ASN A 182 1.70 14.70 4.35
N HIS A 183 0.50 14.62 3.80
CA HIS A 183 -0.74 14.81 4.56
C HIS A 183 -0.94 13.72 5.61
N ILE A 184 -0.76 12.43 5.27
CA ILE A 184 -0.79 11.32 6.24
C ILE A 184 0.23 11.56 7.35
N VAL A 185 1.46 11.91 6.99
CA VAL A 185 2.54 12.16 7.95
C VAL A 185 2.14 13.30 8.89
N GLN A 186 1.57 14.37 8.37
CA GLN A 186 1.11 15.50 9.18
C GLN A 186 0.05 15.07 10.21
N GLU A 187 -0.95 14.28 9.81
CA GLU A 187 -2.00 13.81 10.71
C GLU A 187 -1.47 12.82 11.77
N LEU A 188 -0.68 11.82 11.37
CA LEU A 188 -0.12 10.84 12.30
C LEU A 188 0.86 11.50 13.29
N CYS A 189 1.61 12.52 12.85
CA CYS A 189 2.44 13.32 13.76
C CYS A 189 1.62 14.06 14.82
N ARG A 190 0.41 14.57 14.48
CA ARG A 190 -0.50 15.18 15.48
C ARG A 190 -0.96 14.16 16.53
N LEU A 191 -1.02 12.88 16.16
CA LEU A 191 -1.28 11.76 17.07
C LEU A 191 -0.03 11.27 17.82
N GLY A 192 1.11 11.94 17.66
CA GLY A 192 2.36 11.65 18.37
C GLY A 192 3.25 10.58 17.71
N LYS A 193 2.98 10.20 16.46
CA LYS A 193 3.84 9.28 15.69
C LYS A 193 5.10 9.99 15.19
N ASP A 194 6.19 9.24 15.04
CA ASP A 194 7.42 9.74 14.42
C ASP A 194 7.23 9.82 12.89
N PRO A 195 7.44 10.97 12.24
CA PRO A 195 7.34 11.07 10.78
C PRO A 195 8.20 10.06 10.03
N LEU A 196 9.41 9.75 10.52
CA LEU A 196 10.31 8.80 9.84
C LEU A 196 9.74 7.37 9.86
N GLU A 197 9.09 6.99 10.96
CA GLU A 197 8.40 5.70 11.08
C GLU A 197 7.20 5.62 10.13
N VAL A 198 6.48 6.72 9.92
CA VAL A 198 5.38 6.79 8.94
C VAL A 198 5.89 6.57 7.52
N PHE A 199 6.93 7.29 7.10
CA PHE A 199 7.52 7.11 5.77
C PHE A 199 8.05 5.69 5.56
N ASP A 200 8.67 5.11 6.57
CA ASP A 200 9.17 3.73 6.53
C ASP A 200 8.02 2.72 6.36
N ASN A 201 6.92 2.86 7.11
CA ASN A 201 5.73 2.00 6.95
C ASN A 201 5.12 2.08 5.55
N ILE A 202 5.05 3.28 4.95
CA ILE A 202 4.57 3.48 3.58
C ILE A 202 5.47 2.73 2.58
N LEU A 203 6.79 2.91 2.69
CA LEU A 203 7.76 2.25 1.81
C LEU A 203 7.75 0.73 1.99
N GLN A 204 7.66 0.23 3.23
CA GLN A 204 7.59 -1.20 3.51
C GLN A 204 6.32 -1.84 2.97
N THR A 205 5.19 -1.13 2.99
CA THR A 205 3.94 -1.61 2.39
C THR A 205 4.13 -1.87 0.89
N GLY A 206 4.59 -0.88 0.13
CA GLY A 206 4.78 -1.01 -1.31
C GLY A 206 5.92 -1.96 -1.70
N THR A 207 7.03 -1.92 -0.96
CA THR A 207 8.18 -2.80 -1.21
C THR A 207 7.85 -4.26 -0.93
N THR A 208 7.09 -4.55 0.13
CA THR A 208 6.63 -5.92 0.43
C THR A 208 5.80 -6.44 -0.73
N LEU A 209 4.76 -5.71 -1.15
CA LEU A 209 3.90 -6.11 -2.27
C LEU A 209 4.69 -6.39 -3.55
N LYS A 210 5.64 -5.52 -3.90
CA LYS A 210 6.50 -5.72 -5.06
C LYS A 210 7.37 -6.98 -4.92
N ASN A 211 8.02 -7.18 -3.78
CA ASN A 211 8.96 -8.28 -3.56
C ASN A 211 8.29 -9.64 -3.43
N THR A 212 6.98 -9.68 -3.14
CA THR A 212 6.20 -10.91 -3.06
C THR A 212 5.45 -11.25 -4.36
N THR A 213 5.93 -10.72 -5.49
CA THR A 213 5.45 -11.06 -6.84
C THR A 213 6.51 -11.80 -7.64
N GLY A 214 6.13 -12.49 -8.71
CA GLY A 214 7.06 -13.25 -9.54
C GLY A 214 7.85 -14.27 -8.72
N GLU A 215 9.18 -14.26 -8.79
CA GLU A 215 10.01 -15.25 -8.06
C GLU A 215 9.81 -15.23 -6.54
N GLY A 216 9.42 -14.10 -5.96
CA GLY A 216 9.14 -13.96 -4.53
C GLY A 216 7.71 -14.36 -4.14
N PHE A 217 6.85 -14.68 -5.10
CA PHE A 217 5.47 -15.07 -4.83
C PHE A 217 5.39 -16.41 -4.08
N TYR A 218 4.56 -16.42 -3.05
CA TYR A 218 4.21 -17.62 -2.32
C TYR A 218 2.72 -17.63 -1.97
N CYS A 219 2.14 -18.80 -1.80
CA CYS A 219 0.77 -18.92 -1.32
C CYS A 219 0.67 -20.10 -0.35
N ASP A 220 -0.11 -19.94 0.71
CA ASP A 220 -0.50 -21.08 1.54
C ASP A 220 -1.89 -21.55 1.09
N VAL A 221 -1.99 -22.83 0.75
CA VAL A 221 -3.15 -23.42 0.09
C VAL A 221 -3.78 -24.45 1.01
N GLN A 222 -5.08 -24.32 1.24
CA GLN A 222 -5.91 -25.37 1.84
C GLN A 222 -6.91 -25.88 0.81
N ARG A 223 -7.06 -27.20 0.76
CA ARG A 223 -8.06 -27.90 -0.06
C ARG A 223 -9.06 -28.55 0.87
N ILE A 224 -10.34 -28.22 0.68
CA ILE A 224 -11.47 -28.77 1.45
C ILE A 224 -12.42 -29.43 0.45
N ASP A 225 -12.58 -30.74 0.56
CA ASP A 225 -13.58 -31.47 -0.23
C ASP A 225 -14.95 -31.27 0.43
N ILE A 226 -15.83 -30.49 -0.20
CA ILE A 226 -17.15 -30.14 0.35
C ILE A 226 -18.09 -31.33 0.20
N ASP A 227 -18.13 -31.90 -1.01
CA ASP A 227 -18.84 -33.11 -1.37
C ASP A 227 -18.08 -33.86 -2.49
N ALA A 228 -18.73 -34.82 -3.16
CA ALA A 228 -18.10 -35.63 -4.20
C ALA A 228 -17.85 -34.88 -5.52
N ALA A 229 -18.53 -33.76 -5.75
CA ALA A 229 -18.48 -32.99 -7.00
C ALA A 229 -17.84 -31.60 -6.84
N THR A 230 -17.73 -31.09 -5.60
CA THR A 230 -17.25 -29.73 -5.30
C THR A 230 -16.08 -29.75 -4.33
N THR A 231 -14.97 -29.14 -4.76
CA THR A 231 -13.82 -28.83 -3.91
C THR A 231 -13.71 -27.32 -3.69
N LEU A 232 -13.48 -26.91 -2.45
CA LEU A 232 -13.15 -25.54 -2.08
C LEU A 232 -11.65 -25.40 -1.86
N TYR A 233 -11.03 -24.44 -2.54
CA TYR A 233 -9.67 -24.01 -2.30
C TYR A 233 -9.65 -22.68 -1.56
N CYS A 234 -8.76 -22.55 -0.59
CA CYS A 234 -8.39 -21.28 0.03
C CYS A 234 -6.92 -20.98 -0.28
N PHE A 235 -6.68 -19.81 -0.86
CA PHE A 235 -5.38 -19.30 -1.23
C PHE A 235 -5.05 -18.10 -0.35
N GLN A 236 -4.16 -18.29 0.61
CA GLN A 236 -3.69 -17.22 1.49
C GLN A 236 -2.50 -16.53 0.81
N LEU A 237 -2.70 -15.31 0.32
CA LEU A 237 -1.69 -14.57 -0.43
C LEU A 237 -0.61 -13.94 0.46
N PRO A 238 0.54 -13.49 -0.08
CA PRO A 238 1.61 -12.92 0.73
C PRO A 238 1.22 -11.66 1.51
N GLY A 239 0.48 -10.75 0.86
CA GLY A 239 0.04 -9.46 1.41
C GLY A 239 -1.30 -9.51 2.14
N GLY A 240 -1.83 -10.68 2.48
CA GLY A 240 -3.23 -10.76 2.95
C GLY A 240 -4.22 -10.82 1.79
N GLY A 241 -5.51 -10.83 2.13
CA GLY A 241 -6.60 -11.21 1.23
C GLY A 241 -6.56 -12.69 0.84
N ASN A 242 -7.50 -13.48 1.36
CA ASN A 242 -7.71 -14.84 0.90
C ASN A 242 -8.51 -14.80 -0.41
N ILE A 243 -8.08 -15.59 -1.38
CA ILE A 243 -8.92 -15.96 -2.53
C ILE A 243 -9.53 -17.32 -2.23
N PHE A 244 -10.82 -17.46 -2.46
CA PHE A 244 -11.48 -18.76 -2.43
C PHE A 244 -11.95 -19.14 -3.83
N LEU A 245 -11.75 -20.40 -4.19
CA LEU A 245 -12.23 -20.95 -5.46
C LEU A 245 -13.04 -22.20 -5.19
N PHE A 246 -14.31 -22.16 -5.54
CA PHE A 246 -15.12 -23.36 -5.69
C PHE A 246 -14.81 -23.97 -7.07
N ASP A 247 -14.36 -25.21 -7.08
CA ASP A 247 -14.14 -25.99 -8.30
C ASP A 247 -15.16 -27.12 -8.35
N GLY A 248 -16.17 -26.94 -9.19
CA GLY A 248 -17.18 -27.94 -9.51
C GLY A 248 -16.96 -28.53 -10.91
N ALA A 249 -17.83 -29.48 -11.28
CA ALA A 249 -17.79 -30.09 -12.62
C ALA A 249 -18.07 -29.06 -13.73
N ASP A 250 -19.14 -28.28 -13.57
CA ASP A 250 -19.67 -27.41 -14.63
C ASP A 250 -19.25 -25.94 -14.49
N GLU A 251 -18.86 -25.50 -13.30
CA GLU A 251 -18.46 -24.11 -13.04
C GLU A 251 -17.33 -23.97 -12.04
N GLN A 252 -16.63 -22.83 -12.11
CA GLN A 252 -15.80 -22.32 -11.02
C GLN A 252 -16.35 -20.97 -10.56
N VAL A 253 -16.46 -20.79 -9.24
CA VAL A 253 -16.88 -19.52 -8.64
C VAL A 253 -15.83 -19.06 -7.66
N MET A 254 -15.43 -17.80 -7.79
CA MET A 254 -14.41 -17.21 -6.93
C MET A 254 -15.07 -16.33 -5.86
N VAL A 255 -14.57 -16.37 -4.63
CA VAL A 255 -14.90 -15.38 -3.59
C VAL A 255 -13.64 -14.59 -3.30
N ASP A 256 -13.73 -13.28 -3.52
CA ASP A 256 -12.63 -12.33 -3.54
C ASP A 256 -11.53 -12.67 -4.56
N THR A 257 -10.60 -11.74 -4.77
CA THR A 257 -9.69 -11.74 -5.93
C THR A 257 -8.24 -11.43 -5.57
N GLY A 258 -7.95 -11.05 -4.31
CA GLY A 258 -6.61 -10.60 -3.95
C GLY A 258 -6.31 -9.18 -4.44
N TYR A 259 -5.09 -8.73 -4.15
CA TYR A 259 -4.51 -7.55 -4.79
C TYR A 259 -4.29 -7.77 -6.29
N GLY A 260 -4.48 -6.72 -7.10
CA GLY A 260 -4.28 -6.73 -8.56
C GLY A 260 -2.89 -7.16 -8.99
N ILE A 261 -1.87 -6.78 -8.22
CA ILE A 261 -0.45 -7.10 -8.49
C ILE A 261 -0.18 -8.62 -8.48
N TYR A 262 -0.96 -9.40 -7.74
CA TYR A 262 -0.80 -10.86 -7.66
C TYR A 262 -1.53 -11.63 -8.75
N HIS A 263 -2.36 -10.99 -9.58
CA HIS A 263 -3.21 -11.67 -10.57
C HIS A 263 -2.43 -12.66 -11.46
N ALA A 264 -1.30 -12.22 -12.03
CA ALA A 264 -0.50 -13.08 -12.91
C ALA A 264 0.10 -14.29 -12.16
N ASP A 265 0.53 -14.09 -10.92
CA ASP A 265 1.10 -15.15 -10.08
C ASP A 265 0.01 -16.15 -9.63
N VAL A 266 -1.20 -15.65 -9.34
CA VAL A 266 -2.38 -16.47 -9.01
C VAL A 266 -2.79 -17.34 -10.19
N LEU A 267 -2.88 -16.80 -11.41
CA LEU A 267 -3.20 -17.60 -12.59
C LEU A 267 -2.12 -18.66 -12.87
N ARG A 268 -0.84 -18.32 -12.71
CA ARG A 268 0.27 -19.28 -12.82
C ARG A 268 0.16 -20.40 -11.78
N MET A 269 -0.26 -20.07 -10.56
CA MET A 269 -0.52 -21.05 -9.50
C MET A 269 -1.71 -21.95 -9.85
N PHE A 270 -2.82 -21.39 -10.32
CA PHE A 270 -4.00 -22.15 -10.75
C PHE A 270 -3.64 -23.16 -11.84
N GLN A 271 -2.88 -22.73 -12.87
CA GLN A 271 -2.39 -23.62 -13.93
C GLN A 271 -1.51 -24.75 -13.37
N ALA A 272 -0.56 -24.42 -12.48
CA ALA A 272 0.32 -25.42 -11.86
C ALA A 272 -0.44 -26.44 -11.00
N MET A 273 -1.60 -26.06 -10.47
CA MET A 273 -2.49 -26.92 -9.69
C MET A 273 -3.55 -27.64 -10.52
N GLY A 274 -3.60 -27.42 -11.84
CA GLY A 274 -4.61 -28.02 -12.71
C GLY A 274 -6.00 -27.37 -12.63
N LEU A 275 -6.11 -26.17 -12.04
CA LEU A 275 -7.36 -25.42 -11.89
C LEU A 275 -7.72 -24.60 -13.14
N GLY A 276 -6.81 -24.50 -14.11
CA GLY A 276 -6.98 -23.75 -15.35
C GLY A 276 -6.33 -22.37 -15.30
N ASP A 277 -6.69 -21.53 -16.28
CA ASP A 277 -6.17 -20.18 -16.50
C ASP A 277 -7.17 -19.08 -16.09
N GLY A 278 -8.19 -19.43 -15.32
CA GLY A 278 -9.27 -18.54 -14.90
C GLY A 278 -10.46 -18.46 -15.86
N SER A 279 -10.37 -19.02 -17.08
CA SER A 279 -11.47 -18.98 -18.06
C SER A 279 -12.73 -19.77 -17.67
N ARG A 280 -12.63 -20.70 -16.71
CA ARG A 280 -13.77 -21.45 -16.15
C ARG A 280 -14.50 -20.68 -15.05
N ILE A 281 -13.97 -19.54 -14.60
CA ILE A 281 -14.60 -18.73 -13.56
C ILE A 281 -15.84 -18.07 -14.17
N THR A 282 -17.02 -18.50 -13.72
CA THR A 282 -18.30 -18.02 -14.24
C THR A 282 -18.78 -16.76 -13.52
N ARG A 283 -18.35 -16.58 -12.27
CA ARG A 283 -18.76 -15.47 -11.40
C ARG A 283 -17.74 -15.25 -10.28
N ILE A 284 -17.64 -14.00 -9.86
CA ILE A 284 -16.85 -13.58 -8.70
C ILE A 284 -17.80 -12.99 -7.67
N ILE A 285 -17.65 -13.37 -6.40
CA ILE A 285 -18.38 -12.75 -5.29
C ILE A 285 -17.39 -11.91 -4.50
N ILE A 286 -17.61 -10.61 -4.45
CA ILE A 286 -16.76 -9.68 -3.71
C ILE A 286 -17.40 -9.42 -2.35
N THR A 287 -16.65 -9.74 -1.29
CA THR A 287 -17.11 -9.55 0.08
C THR A 287 -17.11 -8.07 0.47
N HIS A 288 -16.06 -7.33 0.11
CA HIS A 288 -15.94 -5.90 0.39
C HIS A 288 -14.88 -5.22 -0.50
N ALA A 289 -14.67 -3.92 -0.28
CA ALA A 289 -13.97 -3.03 -1.20
C ALA A 289 -12.47 -2.85 -0.93
N ASP A 290 -11.92 -3.44 0.12
CA ASP A 290 -10.48 -3.35 0.36
C ASP A 290 -9.72 -4.03 -0.80
N ALA A 291 -8.56 -3.48 -1.12
CA ALA A 291 -7.83 -3.80 -2.35
C ALA A 291 -7.31 -5.25 -2.38
N ASP A 292 -7.08 -5.88 -1.23
CA ASP A 292 -6.74 -7.30 -1.12
C ASP A 292 -7.93 -8.25 -1.29
N HIS A 293 -9.15 -7.73 -1.37
CA HIS A 293 -10.36 -8.53 -1.61
C HIS A 293 -10.89 -8.34 -3.03
N CYS A 294 -10.85 -7.13 -3.56
CA CYS A 294 -11.43 -6.84 -4.89
C CYS A 294 -10.42 -6.34 -5.94
N GLY A 295 -9.14 -6.25 -5.59
CA GLY A 295 -8.15 -5.55 -6.40
C GLY A 295 -7.74 -6.19 -7.70
N ALA A 296 -8.03 -7.47 -7.94
CA ALA A 296 -7.83 -8.10 -9.24
C ALA A 296 -9.13 -8.32 -10.01
N GLY A 297 -10.29 -7.91 -9.48
CA GLY A 297 -11.59 -8.29 -10.03
C GLY A 297 -11.86 -7.85 -11.47
N GLY A 298 -11.26 -6.74 -11.92
CA GLY A 298 -11.35 -6.26 -13.31
C GLY A 298 -10.42 -6.97 -14.30
N LEU A 299 -9.58 -7.89 -13.82
CA LEU A 299 -8.63 -8.65 -14.64
C LEU A 299 -9.18 -10.04 -15.04
N TYR A 300 -10.32 -10.44 -14.47
CA TYR A 300 -11.02 -11.67 -14.82
C TYR A 300 -12.18 -11.38 -15.78
N ASP A 301 -12.41 -12.28 -16.74
CA ASP A 301 -13.53 -12.21 -17.68
C ASP A 301 -14.80 -12.85 -17.07
N ALA A 302 -15.22 -12.35 -15.91
CA ALA A 302 -16.39 -12.83 -15.18
C ALA A 302 -17.13 -11.67 -14.50
N PRO A 303 -18.47 -11.70 -14.43
CA PRO A 303 -19.23 -10.72 -13.66
C PRO A 303 -18.91 -10.84 -12.16
N ALA A 304 -18.78 -9.69 -11.49
CA ALA A 304 -18.62 -9.62 -10.05
C ALA A 304 -19.93 -9.24 -9.37
N CYS A 305 -20.39 -10.10 -8.46
CA CYS A 305 -21.49 -9.81 -7.57
C CYS A 305 -20.98 -9.10 -6.31
N MET A 306 -21.54 -7.94 -6.00
CA MET A 306 -21.14 -7.16 -4.82
C MET A 306 -22.28 -6.31 -4.26
N HIS A 307 -22.11 -5.83 -3.03
CA HIS A 307 -23.03 -4.87 -2.45
C HIS A 307 -22.87 -3.49 -3.08
N ARG A 308 -23.95 -2.67 -3.05
CA ARG A 308 -23.88 -1.29 -3.55
C ARG A 308 -22.79 -0.48 -2.84
N GLY A 309 -22.71 -0.58 -1.51
CA GLY A 309 -21.72 0.13 -0.70
C GLY A 309 -20.27 -0.19 -1.09
N THR A 310 -19.96 -1.46 -1.40
CA THR A 310 -18.68 -1.86 -1.97
C THR A 310 -18.37 -1.09 -3.24
N GLN A 311 -19.33 -0.98 -4.15
CA GLN A 311 -19.13 -0.27 -5.40
C GLN A 311 -18.95 1.24 -5.21
N GLU A 312 -19.67 1.86 -4.26
CA GLU A 312 -19.49 3.29 -3.97
C GLU A 312 -18.11 3.55 -3.35
N ILE A 313 -17.62 2.71 -2.43
CA ILE A 313 -16.24 2.81 -1.89
C ILE A 313 -15.21 2.77 -3.03
N ILE A 314 -15.36 1.84 -3.97
CA ILE A 314 -14.46 1.71 -5.14
C ILE A 314 -14.49 2.99 -5.99
N ARG A 315 -15.67 3.58 -6.20
CA ARG A 315 -15.84 4.80 -7.01
C ARG A 315 -15.26 6.03 -6.35
N GLU A 316 -15.45 6.16 -5.04
CA GLU A 316 -15.00 7.30 -4.26
C GLU A 316 -13.54 7.17 -3.83
N ALA A 317 -12.91 6.00 -4.04
CA ALA A 317 -11.55 5.69 -3.62
C ALA A 317 -11.30 5.98 -2.12
N ASN A 318 -12.31 5.75 -1.29
CA ASN A 318 -12.26 5.99 0.15
C ASN A 318 -12.95 4.85 0.90
N ARG A 319 -12.17 4.01 1.57
CA ARG A 319 -12.69 2.86 2.33
C ARG A 319 -13.66 3.24 3.44
N ALA A 320 -13.54 4.44 4.00
CA ALA A 320 -14.45 4.92 5.03
C ALA A 320 -15.77 5.51 4.49
N TYR A 321 -16.00 5.51 3.17
CA TYR A 321 -17.25 5.97 2.59
C TYR A 321 -18.47 5.28 3.20
N GLY A 322 -19.51 6.06 3.52
CA GLY A 322 -20.74 5.58 4.15
C GLY A 322 -20.61 5.30 5.65
N SER A 323 -19.47 5.63 6.27
CA SER A 323 -19.22 5.46 7.70
C SER A 323 -19.08 6.79 8.46
N ALA A 324 -19.00 6.72 9.80
CA ALA A 324 -18.70 7.87 10.64
C ALA A 324 -17.28 8.44 10.42
N SER A 325 -16.38 7.65 9.83
CA SER A 325 -15.00 8.00 9.55
C SER A 325 -14.78 8.47 8.10
N GLN A 326 -15.84 8.68 7.32
CA GLN A 326 -15.74 9.04 5.90
C GLN A 326 -14.88 10.28 5.64
N ASP A 327 -14.95 11.27 6.54
CA ASP A 327 -14.18 12.52 6.42
C ASP A 327 -12.72 12.39 6.93
N SER A 328 -12.27 11.16 7.24
CA SER A 328 -10.91 10.89 7.66
C SER A 328 -9.97 10.87 6.46
N ILE A 329 -9.09 11.87 6.40
CA ILE A 329 -8.03 11.93 5.38
C ILE A 329 -7.09 10.73 5.44
N LEU A 330 -6.89 10.13 6.63
CA LEU A 330 -6.05 8.93 6.75
C LEU A 330 -6.64 7.76 5.94
N GLU A 331 -7.95 7.60 5.96
CA GLU A 331 -8.66 6.51 5.25
C GLU A 331 -8.62 6.76 3.73
N GLU A 332 -8.87 7.98 3.29
CA GLU A 332 -8.83 8.37 1.86
C GLU A 332 -7.42 8.19 1.26
N VAL A 333 -6.40 8.75 1.91
CA VAL A 333 -5.04 8.68 1.37
C VAL A 333 -4.47 7.26 1.49
N TYR A 334 -4.76 6.53 2.57
CA TYR A 334 -4.37 5.13 2.68
C TYR A 334 -4.99 4.30 1.55
N THR A 335 -6.28 4.51 1.25
CA THR A 335 -6.99 3.83 0.16
C THR A 335 -6.30 4.13 -1.19
N THR A 336 -5.99 5.40 -1.46
CA THR A 336 -5.30 5.80 -2.69
C THR A 336 -3.90 5.17 -2.79
N MET A 337 -3.14 5.20 -1.71
CA MET A 337 -1.79 4.63 -1.61
C MET A 337 -1.80 3.11 -1.85
N ILE A 338 -2.65 2.37 -1.14
CA ILE A 338 -2.70 0.91 -1.28
C ILE A 338 -3.22 0.52 -2.67
N ASN A 339 -4.17 1.26 -3.23
CA ASN A 339 -4.66 1.02 -4.59
C ASN A 339 -3.54 1.14 -5.62
N LEU A 340 -2.70 2.18 -5.48
CA LEU A 340 -1.55 2.39 -6.35
C LEU A 340 -0.52 1.25 -6.22
N PHE A 341 -0.09 0.94 -5.00
CA PHE A 341 0.94 -0.07 -4.75
C PHE A 341 0.51 -1.48 -5.16
N SER A 342 -0.77 -1.79 -4.99
CA SER A 342 -1.35 -3.09 -5.31
C SER A 342 -1.80 -3.23 -6.76
N ARG A 343 -1.63 -2.19 -7.60
CA ARG A 343 -2.14 -2.14 -8.98
C ARG A 343 -3.64 -2.47 -9.05
N PHE A 344 -4.39 -1.80 -8.19
CA PHE A 344 -5.83 -2.01 -8.03
C PHE A 344 -6.57 -1.90 -9.37
N SER A 345 -7.23 -2.98 -9.74
CA SER A 345 -8.01 -3.14 -10.95
C SER A 345 -9.39 -3.70 -10.55
N PRO A 346 -10.31 -2.84 -10.08
CA PRO A 346 -11.60 -3.27 -9.54
C PRO A 346 -12.48 -3.89 -10.63
N PRO A 347 -13.52 -4.65 -10.26
CA PRO A 347 -14.45 -5.24 -11.22
C PRO A 347 -15.10 -4.22 -12.17
N VAL A 348 -15.11 -4.56 -13.46
CA VAL A 348 -15.71 -3.74 -14.54
C VAL A 348 -17.17 -4.14 -14.79
N SER A 349 -17.43 -5.45 -14.87
CA SER A 349 -18.79 -6.00 -14.99
C SER A 349 -19.33 -6.30 -13.60
N VAL A 350 -20.35 -5.56 -13.17
CA VAL A 350 -20.87 -5.64 -11.79
C VAL A 350 -22.35 -5.95 -11.77
N GLU A 351 -22.70 -7.00 -11.02
CA GLU A 351 -24.06 -7.33 -10.62
C GLU A 351 -24.24 -6.97 -9.15
N ARG A 352 -25.23 -6.14 -8.84
CA ARG A 352 -25.45 -5.69 -7.46
C ARG A 352 -26.37 -6.66 -6.73
N PHE A 353 -26.04 -6.97 -5.49
CA PHE A 353 -27.00 -7.60 -4.60
C PHE A 353 -28.23 -6.69 -4.42
N PRO A 354 -29.43 -7.29 -4.32
CA PRO A 354 -30.64 -6.54 -4.02
C PRO A 354 -30.56 -5.88 -2.63
N PRO A 355 -31.36 -4.83 -2.37
CA PRO A 355 -31.42 -4.23 -1.04
C PRO A 355 -32.03 -5.20 -0.02
N ALA A 356 -31.65 -5.03 1.25
CA ALA A 356 -32.15 -5.85 2.35
C ALA A 356 -33.69 -5.89 2.43
N GLY A 357 -34.22 -7.11 2.52
CA GLY A 357 -35.62 -7.36 2.85
C GLY A 357 -35.87 -7.41 4.37
N SER A 358 -36.95 -8.07 4.77
CA SER A 358 -37.29 -8.26 6.20
C SER A 358 -36.68 -9.52 6.82
N GLN A 359 -36.05 -10.38 6.03
CA GLN A 359 -35.47 -11.64 6.51
C GLN A 359 -34.13 -11.38 7.18
N MET A 360 -33.91 -12.03 8.32
CA MET A 360 -32.68 -11.93 9.11
C MET A 360 -32.08 -13.31 9.37
N ARG A 361 -30.75 -13.38 9.41
CA ARG A 361 -29.96 -14.48 9.97
C ARG A 361 -29.14 -13.93 11.14
N SER A 362 -29.46 -14.36 12.36
CA SER A 362 -28.91 -13.72 13.56
C SER A 362 -29.21 -12.21 13.54
N ILE A 363 -28.20 -11.36 13.54
CA ILE A 363 -28.32 -9.90 13.45
C ILE A 363 -28.17 -9.36 12.02
N PHE A 364 -27.94 -10.22 11.04
CA PHE A 364 -27.60 -9.83 9.67
C PHE A 364 -28.83 -9.91 8.75
N PRO A 365 -29.17 -8.85 8.00
CA PRO A 365 -30.16 -8.93 6.92
C PRO A 365 -29.72 -9.94 5.86
N VAL A 366 -30.67 -10.74 5.37
CA VAL A 366 -30.44 -11.60 4.20
C VAL A 366 -30.76 -10.78 2.96
N LEU A 367 -29.72 -10.47 2.18
CA LEU A 367 -29.84 -9.73 0.93
C LEU A 367 -30.37 -10.64 -0.18
N ASP A 368 -29.73 -11.79 -0.34
CA ASP A 368 -29.99 -12.68 -1.47
C ASP A 368 -29.77 -14.15 -1.10
N ARG A 369 -30.22 -15.04 -1.98
CA ARG A 369 -29.93 -16.48 -1.94
C ARG A 369 -29.41 -16.90 -3.29
N MET A 370 -28.26 -17.56 -3.29
CA MET A 370 -27.65 -18.06 -4.51
C MET A 370 -27.10 -19.46 -4.32
N SER A 371 -27.07 -20.22 -5.40
CA SER A 371 -26.33 -21.47 -5.46
C SER A 371 -24.94 -21.20 -6.04
N ILE A 372 -23.94 -21.82 -5.44
CA ILE A 372 -22.56 -21.90 -5.93
C ILE A 372 -22.26 -23.38 -6.07
N CYS A 373 -22.04 -23.84 -7.30
CA CYS A 373 -22.15 -25.26 -7.64
C CYS A 373 -23.50 -25.80 -7.10
N ASP A 374 -23.48 -26.88 -6.33
CA ASP A 374 -24.67 -27.49 -5.72
C ASP A 374 -24.90 -27.05 -4.25
N ILE A 375 -24.32 -25.92 -3.83
CA ILE A 375 -24.36 -25.43 -2.45
C ILE A 375 -25.15 -24.13 -2.36
N ASP A 376 -26.20 -24.11 -1.56
CA ASP A 376 -27.03 -22.92 -1.33
C ASP A 376 -26.44 -22.00 -0.26
N PHE A 377 -26.27 -20.73 -0.61
CA PHE A 377 -25.79 -19.68 0.28
C PHE A 377 -26.83 -18.58 0.49
N GLU A 378 -26.90 -18.10 1.72
CA GLU A 378 -27.48 -16.81 2.09
C GLU A 378 -26.38 -15.75 2.01
N VAL A 379 -26.64 -14.66 1.28
CA VAL A 379 -25.80 -13.45 1.31
C VAL A 379 -26.29 -12.56 2.44
N LEU A 380 -25.43 -12.36 3.44
CA LEU A 380 -25.75 -11.60 4.64
C LEU A 380 -25.10 -10.22 4.60
N GLU A 381 -25.87 -9.17 4.88
CA GLU A 381 -25.33 -7.81 4.97
C GLU A 381 -24.62 -7.59 6.32
N SER A 382 -23.40 -7.07 6.27
CA SER A 382 -22.69 -6.54 7.43
C SER A 382 -23.41 -5.30 8.00
N LEU A 383 -23.32 -5.10 9.31
CA LEU A 383 -23.68 -3.85 9.97
C LEU A 383 -22.75 -2.67 9.59
N GLY A 384 -21.68 -2.93 8.84
CA GLY A 384 -20.70 -1.93 8.41
C GLY A 384 -19.63 -1.64 9.46
N GLY A 385 -19.23 -2.66 10.24
CA GLY A 385 -18.17 -2.51 11.24
C GLY A 385 -16.78 -2.42 10.63
N HIS A 386 -16.44 -3.35 9.73
CA HIS A 386 -15.19 -3.31 8.97
C HIS A 386 -15.24 -2.22 7.91
N LEU A 387 -16.17 -2.36 6.95
CA LEU A 387 -16.49 -1.37 5.90
C LEU A 387 -17.99 -1.32 5.64
N TYR A 388 -18.49 -0.17 5.17
CA TYR A 388 -19.83 -0.09 4.62
C TYR A 388 -19.97 -1.02 3.40
N GLY A 389 -21.02 -1.84 3.40
CA GLY A 389 -21.33 -2.74 2.31
C GLY A 389 -20.53 -4.04 2.28
N GLN A 390 -19.82 -4.39 3.34
CA GLN A 390 -19.31 -5.75 3.48
C GLN A 390 -20.47 -6.77 3.49
N VAL A 391 -20.24 -7.94 2.90
CA VAL A 391 -21.17 -9.08 2.95
C VAL A 391 -20.49 -10.33 3.46
N PHE A 392 -21.30 -11.24 4.01
CA PHE A 392 -20.90 -12.59 4.39
C PHE A 392 -21.67 -13.60 3.54
N LEU A 393 -21.08 -14.77 3.31
CA LEU A 393 -21.79 -15.89 2.68
C LEU A 393 -21.99 -16.98 3.73
N PHE A 394 -23.21 -17.47 3.89
CA PHE A 394 -23.51 -18.51 4.86
C PHE A 394 -24.34 -19.62 4.20
N SER A 395 -23.84 -20.85 4.23
CA SER A 395 -24.60 -22.03 3.85
C SER A 395 -25.05 -22.76 5.13
N PRO A 396 -26.33 -22.64 5.53
CA PRO A 396 -26.85 -23.36 6.68
C PRO A 396 -26.84 -24.89 6.46
N GLY A 397 -27.01 -25.32 5.21
CA GLY A 397 -27.13 -26.74 4.86
C GLY A 397 -25.81 -27.50 4.98
N THR A 398 -24.70 -26.88 4.55
CA THR A 398 -23.37 -27.49 4.62
C THR A 398 -22.56 -27.08 5.86
N GLY A 399 -22.97 -26.02 6.54
CA GLY A 399 -22.24 -25.43 7.67
C GLY A 399 -20.92 -24.81 7.22
N LEU A 400 -20.98 -23.99 6.18
CA LEU A 400 -19.85 -23.25 5.61
C LEU A 400 -20.15 -21.75 5.66
N MET A 401 -19.19 -20.95 6.13
CA MET A 401 -19.38 -19.50 6.29
C MET A 401 -18.15 -18.72 5.85
N PHE A 402 -18.35 -17.75 4.95
CA PHE A 402 -17.35 -16.77 4.54
C PHE A 402 -17.59 -15.48 5.28
N THR A 403 -16.63 -15.09 6.11
CA THR A 403 -16.80 -14.06 7.13
C THR A 403 -16.04 -12.78 6.83
N ALA A 404 -15.39 -12.70 5.66
CA ALA A 404 -14.51 -11.61 5.29
C ALA A 404 -13.57 -11.28 6.48
N ASP A 405 -13.32 -10.01 6.76
CA ASP A 405 -12.38 -9.60 7.81
C ASP A 405 -13.00 -9.54 9.21
N SER A 406 -14.28 -9.86 9.33
CA SER A 406 -15.01 -9.78 10.60
C SER A 406 -14.72 -10.95 11.56
N LEU A 407 -14.37 -12.14 11.07
CA LEU A 407 -14.06 -13.29 11.93
C LEU A 407 -13.11 -14.28 11.24
N PHE A 408 -11.89 -14.44 11.76
CA PHE A 408 -10.92 -15.37 11.21
C PHE A 408 -9.88 -15.81 12.25
N ASP A 409 -9.10 -16.84 11.92
CA ASP A 409 -8.04 -17.39 12.77
C ASP A 409 -6.76 -16.53 12.67
N PHE A 410 -6.67 -15.49 13.50
CA PHE A 410 -5.47 -14.65 13.56
C PHE A 410 -4.20 -15.43 13.93
N GLY A 411 -4.33 -16.51 14.70
CA GLY A 411 -3.21 -17.37 15.11
C GLY A 411 -2.54 -18.06 13.93
N SER A 412 -3.32 -18.39 12.90
CA SER A 412 -2.85 -19.05 11.68
C SER A 412 -1.93 -18.21 10.78
N LEU A 413 -1.93 -16.87 10.95
CA LEU A 413 -1.11 -16.00 10.13
C LEU A 413 0.37 -16.27 10.32
N THR A 414 1.13 -16.28 9.22
CA THR A 414 2.60 -16.34 9.28
C THR A 414 3.15 -15.03 9.85
N GLU A 415 4.38 -15.05 10.36
CA GLU A 415 5.02 -13.83 10.85
C GLU A 415 5.10 -12.75 9.74
N ALA A 416 5.40 -13.14 8.51
CA ALA A 416 5.43 -12.23 7.37
C ALA A 416 4.07 -11.56 7.12
N ARG A 417 2.97 -12.31 7.14
CA ARG A 417 1.61 -11.75 6.99
C ARG A 417 1.22 -10.85 8.17
N ARG A 418 1.55 -11.25 9.41
CA ARG A 418 1.28 -10.39 10.59
C ARG A 418 2.03 -9.07 10.50
N ARG A 419 3.30 -9.11 10.07
CA ARG A 419 4.11 -7.92 9.88
C ARG A 419 3.52 -7.03 8.79
N TYR A 420 3.15 -7.61 7.65
CA TYR A 420 2.50 -6.85 6.58
C TYR A 420 1.19 -6.18 7.04
N ASN A 421 0.29 -6.94 7.69
CA ASN A 421 -0.99 -6.42 8.18
C ASN A 421 -0.81 -5.30 9.20
N SER A 422 0.28 -5.30 9.99
CA SER A 422 0.55 -4.25 10.98
C SER A 422 0.82 -2.87 10.36
N HIS A 423 1.22 -2.80 9.08
CA HIS A 423 1.41 -1.51 8.40
C HIS A 423 0.08 -0.78 8.21
N ALA A 424 -0.99 -1.51 7.86
CA ALA A 424 -2.33 -0.93 7.74
C ALA A 424 -2.79 -0.38 9.09
N ASP A 425 -2.74 -1.18 10.14
CA ASP A 425 -3.08 -0.76 11.51
C ASP A 425 -2.32 0.50 11.94
N PHE A 426 -1.05 0.63 11.54
CA PHE A 426 -0.24 1.80 11.85
C PHE A 426 -0.72 3.06 11.11
N LEU A 427 -1.05 2.95 9.82
CA LEU A 427 -1.34 4.08 8.94
C LEU A 427 -2.77 4.63 9.11
N ILE A 428 -3.75 3.77 9.39
CA ILE A 428 -5.17 4.16 9.57
C ILE A 428 -5.65 4.04 11.01
N THR A 429 -4.78 3.68 11.96
CA THR A 429 -5.04 3.52 13.42
C THR A 429 -6.01 2.41 13.81
N SER A 430 -6.93 2.03 12.94
CA SER A 430 -7.75 0.83 13.03
C SER A 430 -8.19 0.40 11.64
N VAL A 431 -8.15 -0.90 11.35
CA VAL A 431 -8.73 -1.45 10.13
C VAL A 431 -10.26 -1.37 10.09
N ASN A 432 -10.95 -1.18 11.23
CA ASN A 432 -12.41 -1.10 11.27
C ASN A 432 -12.88 0.36 11.27
N VAL A 433 -13.76 0.71 10.33
CA VAL A 433 -14.36 2.05 10.28
C VAL A 433 -15.33 2.31 11.46
N ASP A 434 -15.92 1.25 12.02
CA ASP A 434 -16.69 1.26 13.28
C ASP A 434 -16.35 0.03 14.14
N SER A 435 -15.38 0.21 15.05
CA SER A 435 -14.93 -0.84 15.98
C SER A 435 -16.03 -1.37 16.93
N GLY A 436 -17.08 -0.59 17.18
CA GLY A 436 -18.21 -1.00 18.02
C GLY A 436 -19.06 -2.04 17.30
N ARG A 437 -19.45 -1.71 16.06
CA ARG A 437 -20.18 -2.64 15.17
C ARG A 437 -19.33 -3.87 14.86
N ALA A 438 -18.06 -3.71 14.52
CA ALA A 438 -17.17 -4.83 14.20
C ALA A 438 -17.10 -5.87 15.34
N ARG A 439 -17.14 -5.43 16.60
CA ARG A 439 -17.18 -6.32 17.77
C ARG A 439 -18.51 -7.05 17.90
N GLN A 440 -19.61 -6.37 17.63
CA GLN A 440 -20.95 -6.97 17.63
C GLN A 440 -21.08 -8.05 16.55
N GLU A 441 -20.60 -7.77 15.34
CA GLU A 441 -20.62 -8.70 14.22
C GLU A 441 -19.78 -9.94 14.50
N ARG A 442 -18.54 -9.76 14.97
CA ARG A 442 -17.63 -10.86 15.31
C ARG A 442 -18.26 -11.81 16.32
N LYS A 443 -18.94 -11.28 17.34
CA LYS A 443 -19.67 -12.07 18.33
C LYS A 443 -20.82 -12.85 17.68
N ALA A 444 -21.65 -12.20 16.88
CA ALA A 444 -22.79 -12.84 16.24
C ALA A 444 -22.39 -13.90 15.20
N LEU A 445 -21.31 -13.69 14.46
CA LEU A 445 -20.74 -14.68 13.54
C LEU A 445 -20.20 -15.90 14.31
N ALA A 446 -19.51 -15.69 15.43
CA ALA A 446 -19.02 -16.79 16.25
C ALA A 446 -20.16 -17.62 16.87
N GLU A 447 -21.22 -16.96 17.35
CA GLU A 447 -22.43 -17.63 17.85
C GLU A 447 -23.15 -18.40 16.74
N LEU A 448 -23.27 -17.82 15.55
CA LEU A 448 -23.86 -18.47 14.38
C LEU A 448 -23.06 -19.71 13.95
N ALA A 449 -21.73 -19.61 13.90
CA ALA A 449 -20.85 -20.74 13.62
C ALA A 449 -20.98 -21.84 14.68
N GLY A 450 -21.03 -21.47 15.96
CA GLY A 450 -21.17 -22.42 17.07
C GLY A 450 -22.52 -23.15 17.10
N ALA A 451 -23.58 -22.52 16.60
CA ALA A 451 -24.91 -23.12 16.48
C ALA A 451 -25.11 -23.97 15.21
N THR A 452 -24.15 -23.94 14.27
CA THR A 452 -24.30 -24.58 12.96
C THR A 452 -23.48 -25.87 12.88
N THR A 453 -24.17 -26.98 12.60
CA THR A 453 -23.52 -28.27 12.34
C THR A 453 -23.06 -28.33 10.89
N SER A 454 -21.79 -28.69 10.65
CA SER A 454 -21.30 -28.92 9.30
C SER A 454 -21.48 -30.37 8.86
N SER A 455 -21.88 -30.56 7.60
CA SER A 455 -21.92 -31.86 6.93
C SER A 455 -20.61 -32.20 6.21
N ILE A 456 -19.64 -31.28 6.18
CA ILE A 456 -18.41 -31.42 5.40
C ILE A 456 -17.50 -32.48 6.06
N PRO A 457 -16.97 -33.46 5.29
CA PRO A 457 -16.07 -34.46 5.82
C PRO A 457 -14.85 -33.85 6.55
N GLY A 458 -14.47 -34.41 7.69
CA GLY A 458 -13.32 -33.95 8.47
C GLY A 458 -13.56 -32.71 9.34
N SER A 459 -14.67 -32.01 9.19
CA SER A 459 -15.05 -30.85 10.04
C SER A 459 -15.32 -31.23 11.51
N GLY A 460 -15.58 -32.50 11.78
CA GLY A 460 -16.01 -32.99 13.10
C GLY A 460 -17.39 -32.45 13.50
N GLY A 461 -18.25 -32.15 12.52
CA GLY A 461 -19.58 -31.60 12.73
C GLY A 461 -19.61 -30.11 13.06
N ARG A 462 -18.46 -29.42 13.02
CA ARG A 462 -18.36 -27.99 13.35
C ARG A 462 -18.41 -27.13 12.09
N CYS A 463 -19.09 -26.00 12.14
CA CYS A 463 -19.10 -25.03 11.06
C CYS A 463 -17.67 -24.66 10.62
N ILE A 464 -17.43 -24.67 9.31
CA ILE A 464 -16.18 -24.23 8.69
C ILE A 464 -16.26 -22.71 8.47
N VAL A 465 -15.23 -22.00 8.96
CA VAL A 465 -15.10 -20.54 8.85
C VAL A 465 -13.98 -20.21 7.85
N CYS A 466 -14.39 -19.56 6.78
CA CYS A 466 -13.57 -19.03 5.70
C CYS A 466 -13.38 -17.52 5.91
N GLY A 467 -12.35 -17.17 6.67
CA GLY A 467 -11.99 -15.78 6.94
C GLY A 467 -11.37 -15.08 5.73
N GLY A 468 -11.43 -13.75 5.71
CA GLY A 468 -10.76 -12.91 4.70
C GLY A 468 -9.24 -12.98 4.78
N HIS A 469 -8.69 -13.40 5.92
CA HIS A 469 -7.28 -13.70 6.09
C HIS A 469 -7.05 -15.01 6.84
N GLY A 470 -5.88 -15.62 6.58
CA GLY A 470 -5.40 -16.76 7.34
C GLY A 470 -6.08 -18.07 6.95
N ALA A 471 -5.93 -19.08 7.79
CA ALA A 471 -6.42 -20.42 7.51
C ALA A 471 -7.94 -20.52 7.64
N VAL A 472 -8.52 -21.34 6.76
CA VAL A 472 -9.84 -21.92 6.95
C VAL A 472 -9.80 -22.79 8.20
N SER A 473 -10.69 -22.48 9.13
CA SER A 473 -10.65 -23.02 10.49
C SER A 473 -12.04 -23.36 11.00
N VAL A 474 -12.09 -24.17 12.06
CA VAL A 474 -13.27 -24.42 12.88
C VAL A 474 -13.08 -23.76 14.25
N ILE A 475 -14.17 -23.30 14.86
CA ILE A 475 -14.14 -22.75 16.23
C ILE A 475 -14.19 -23.90 17.24
N LYS A 476 -13.29 -23.85 18.23
CA LYS A 476 -13.20 -24.75 19.39
C LYS A 476 -13.31 -23.92 20.67
N GLU A 477 -13.42 -24.60 21.81
CA GLU A 477 -13.51 -23.95 23.13
C GLU A 477 -12.32 -23.01 23.40
N ASP A 478 -11.12 -23.42 22.99
CA ASP A 478 -9.87 -22.67 23.22
C ASP A 478 -9.43 -21.77 22.03
N GLY A 479 -10.32 -21.51 21.07
CA GLY A 479 -10.02 -20.65 19.90
C GLY A 479 -10.26 -21.34 18.56
N PHE A 480 -9.38 -21.12 17.58
CA PHE A 480 -9.50 -21.70 16.24
C PHE A 480 -8.60 -22.91 16.05
N ALA A 481 -9.01 -23.82 15.16
CA ALA A 481 -8.14 -24.86 14.65
C ALA A 481 -8.32 -25.00 13.12
N PRO A 482 -7.23 -25.21 12.35
CA PRO A 482 -7.34 -25.40 10.90
C PRO A 482 -8.30 -26.52 10.54
N ALA A 483 -9.19 -26.27 9.58
CA ALA A 483 -10.17 -27.25 9.10
C ALA A 483 -9.55 -28.28 8.14
N ALA A 484 -8.44 -27.93 7.51
CA ALA A 484 -7.70 -28.78 6.59
C ALA A 484 -6.19 -28.51 6.67
N GLY A 485 -5.40 -29.47 6.22
CA GLY A 485 -3.95 -29.32 6.07
C GLY A 485 -3.60 -28.18 5.11
N CYS A 486 -2.49 -27.51 5.39
CA CYS A 486 -2.03 -26.36 4.63
C CYS A 486 -0.72 -26.69 3.92
N MET A 487 -0.68 -26.48 2.61
CA MET A 487 0.52 -26.66 1.79
C MET A 487 1.04 -25.32 1.30
N ARG A 488 2.34 -25.21 1.10
CA ARG A 488 2.97 -24.03 0.53
C ARG A 488 3.10 -24.19 -0.98
N TYR A 489 2.74 -23.17 -1.73
CA TYR A 489 3.07 -23.00 -3.13
C TYR A 489 4.16 -21.92 -3.29
N THR A 490 5.15 -22.19 -4.14
CA THR A 490 6.01 -21.16 -4.76
C THR A 490 6.17 -21.45 -6.24
N HIS A 491 6.54 -20.46 -7.05
CA HIS A 491 6.81 -20.70 -8.47
C HIS A 491 8.02 -21.62 -8.73
N ALA A 492 8.96 -21.69 -7.78
CA ALA A 492 10.17 -22.52 -7.92
C ALA A 492 9.92 -23.99 -7.58
N SER A 493 9.16 -24.26 -6.52
CA SER A 493 8.98 -25.62 -5.99
C SER A 493 7.60 -26.22 -6.24
N GLY A 494 6.66 -25.43 -6.76
CA GLY A 494 5.25 -25.84 -6.81
C GLY A 494 4.70 -26.07 -5.40
N LEU A 495 3.76 -27.00 -5.28
CA LEU A 495 3.09 -27.32 -4.03
C LEU A 495 3.91 -28.30 -3.17
N HIS A 496 4.16 -27.95 -1.91
CA HIS A 496 4.96 -28.74 -0.97
C HIS A 496 4.47 -28.57 0.48
N GLN A 497 4.83 -29.51 1.36
CA GLN A 497 4.54 -29.35 2.79
C GLN A 497 5.38 -28.22 3.39
N ARG A 498 4.75 -27.45 4.28
CA ARG A 498 5.36 -26.31 4.96
C ARG A 498 6.35 -26.73 6.04
#